data_AF-A0A9D6HQ39-F1
#
_entry.id   AF-A0A9D6HQ39-F1
#
_cell.length_a   1.000
_cell.length_b   1.000
_cell.length_c   1.000
_cell.angle_alpha   90.00
_cell.angle_beta   90.00
_cell.angle_gamma   90.00
#
_symmetry.space_group_name_H-M   'P 1'
#
loop_
_entity.id
_entity.type
_entity.pdbx_description
1 polymer ?
#
loop_
_entity_poly.entity_id
_entity_poly.type
_entity_poly.pdbx_seq_one_letter_code
_entity_poly.pdbx_strand_id
1 'polypeptide(L)' 'MAARPLLGGDTRVVSVGLELFADTLAALGVPVVQVEWRPPAGGDPRLAALLARTEDDRPVAAS' A
#
# COMPACT_ATOMS: atom_id res chain seq x y z
N MET A 1 0.58 -31.65 -7.23
CA MET A 1 1.27 -30.43 -7.74
C MET A 1 1.67 -29.60 -6.54
N ALA A 2 2.97 -29.38 -6.30
CA ALA A 2 3.41 -28.46 -5.25
C ALA A 2 3.35 -27.02 -5.79
N ALA A 3 2.80 -26.08 -5.00
CA ALA A 3 2.74 -24.67 -5.38
C ALA A 3 4.16 -24.10 -5.47
N ARG A 4 4.45 -23.37 -6.55
CA ARG A 4 5.77 -22.77 -6.76
C ARG A 4 5.90 -21.56 -5.84
N PRO A 5 7.01 -21.41 -5.10
CA PRO A 5 7.18 -20.27 -4.21
C PRO A 5 7.21 -18.97 -5.02
N LEU A 6 6.40 -18.00 -4.60
CA LEU A 6 6.31 -16.68 -5.23
C LEU A 6 7.52 -15.79 -4.90
N LEU A 7 8.10 -15.98 -3.71
CA LEU A 7 9.28 -15.27 -3.23
C LEU A 7 10.42 -16.28 -3.05
N GLY A 8 11.59 -15.98 -3.60
CA GLY A 8 12.74 -16.91 -3.65
C GLY A 8 13.94 -16.51 -2.78
N GLY A 9 13.85 -15.41 -2.04
CA GLY A 9 14.96 -14.90 -1.22
C GLY A 9 14.48 -14.02 -0.07
N ASP A 10 15.41 -13.35 0.60
CA ASP A 10 15.13 -12.50 1.76
C ASP A 10 14.08 -11.42 1.42
N THR A 11 13.00 -11.40 2.19
CA THR A 11 11.86 -10.51 1.94
C THR A 11 12.20 -9.09 2.38
N ARG A 12 12.00 -8.13 1.49
CA ARG A 12 12.10 -6.69 1.77
C ARG A 12 10.72 -6.07 1.60
N VAL A 13 10.32 -5.25 2.56
CA VAL A 13 8.94 -4.73 2.63
C VAL A 13 8.94 -3.22 2.45
N VAL A 14 7.95 -2.73 1.70
CA VAL A 14 7.55 -1.32 1.70
C VAL A 14 6.21 -1.27 2.41
N SER A 15 6.18 -0.70 3.61
CA SER A 15 4.96 -0.47 4.38
C SER A 15 4.39 0.89 3.97
N VAL A 16 3.08 0.95 3.72
CA VAL A 16 2.40 2.16 3.24
C VAL A 16 1.25 2.50 4.18
N GLY A 17 1.23 3.73 4.68
CA GLY A 17 0.18 4.20 5.58
C GLY A 17 0.52 3.96 7.05
N LEU A 18 -0.09 2.95 7.69
CA LEU A 18 -0.01 2.78 9.14
C LEU A 18 1.40 2.41 9.62
N GLU A 19 1.95 3.22 10.51
CA GLU A 19 3.32 3.07 11.06
C GLU A 19 3.50 1.79 11.87
N LEU A 20 2.45 1.34 12.57
CA LEU A 20 2.44 0.12 13.37
C LEU A 20 2.93 -1.12 12.60
N PHE A 21 2.64 -1.22 11.30
CA PHE A 21 3.09 -2.35 10.50
C PHE A 21 4.59 -2.30 10.23
N ALA A 22 5.13 -1.12 9.92
CA ALA A 22 6.57 -0.95 9.74
C ALA A 22 7.32 -1.24 11.05
N ASP A 23 6.84 -0.72 12.17
CA ASP A 23 7.45 -0.93 13.49
C ASP A 23 7.48 -2.41 13.88
N THR A 24 6.37 -3.10 13.65
CA THR A 24 6.27 -4.54 13.93
C THR A 24 7.28 -5.34 13.09
N LEU A 25 7.40 -5.03 11.80
CA LEU A 25 8.34 -5.69 10.90
C LEU A 25 9.80 -5.39 11.27
N ALA A 26 10.10 -4.14 11.62
CA ALA A 26 11.43 -3.74 12.08
C ALA A 26 11.84 -4.44 13.38
N ALA A 27 10.90 -4.58 14.33
CA ALA A 27 11.13 -5.31 15.58
C ALA A 27 11.42 -6.81 15.36
N LEU A 28 10.91 -7.39 14.28
CA LEU A 28 11.20 -8.76 13.84
C LEU A 28 12.48 -8.88 13.00
N GLY A 29 13.20 -7.77 12.77
CA GLY A 29 14.42 -7.74 11.96
C GLY A 29 14.18 -7.83 10.46
N VAL A 30 12.94 -7.64 9.99
CA VAL A 30 12.62 -7.62 8.56
C VAL A 30 13.05 -6.28 7.95
N PRO A 31 13.80 -6.27 6.83
CA PRO A 31 14.11 -5.04 6.12
C PRO A 31 12.83 -4.36 5.63
N VAL A 32 12.51 -3.19 6.20
CA VAL A 32 11.29 -2.45 5.88
C VAL A 32 11.56 -0.96 5.67
N VAL A 33 10.87 -0.38 4.70
CA VAL A 33 10.80 1.08 4.48
C VAL A 33 9.36 1.53 4.73
N GLN A 34 9.17 2.56 5.54
CA GLN A 34 7.87 3.16 5.80
C GLN A 34 7.62 4.33 4.84
N VAL A 35 6.46 4.32 4.20
CA VAL A 35 5.98 5.39 3.34
C VAL A 35 4.74 6.00 3.99
N GLU A 36 4.83 7.27 4.35
CA GLU A 36 3.65 8.02 4.78
C GLU A 36 2.71 8.18 3.59
N TRP A 37 1.53 7.60 3.70
CA TRP A 37 0.48 7.73 2.71
C TRP A 37 -0.85 7.95 3.40
N ARG A 38 -1.69 8.76 2.78
CA ARG A 38 -3.06 9.02 3.23
C ARG A 38 -4.00 8.82 2.04
N PRO A 39 -5.21 8.29 2.25
CA PRO A 39 -6.21 8.21 1.21
C PRO A 39 -6.50 9.60 0.61
N PRO A 40 -6.95 9.68 -0.65
CA PRO A 40 -7.51 10.91 -1.20
C PRO A 40 -8.53 11.50 -0.24
N ALA A 41 -8.67 12.82 -0.25
CA ALA A 41 -9.53 13.52 0.70
C ALA A 41 -9.18 13.33 2.19
N GLY A 42 -7.99 12.80 2.51
CA GLY A 42 -7.61 12.44 3.88
C GLY A 42 -8.46 11.31 4.47
N GLY A 43 -9.17 10.55 3.63
CA GLY A 43 -10.10 9.51 4.07
C GLY A 43 -11.51 10.02 4.42
N ASP A 44 -11.84 11.29 4.22
CA ASP A 44 -13.22 11.79 4.36
C ASP A 44 -14.10 11.18 3.27
N PRO A 45 -15.14 10.39 3.61
CA PRO A 45 -15.98 9.72 2.61
C PRO A 45 -16.72 10.68 1.68
N ARG A 46 -17.11 11.86 2.16
CA ARG A 46 -17.84 12.87 1.36
C ARG A 46 -16.91 13.51 0.35
N LEU A 47 -15.71 13.89 0.78
CA LEU A 47 -14.72 14.50 -0.10
C LEU A 47 -14.09 13.47 -1.05
N ALA A 48 -13.91 12.22 -0.62
CA ALA A 48 -13.53 11.11 -1.50
C ALA A 48 -14.58 10.89 -2.60
N ALA A 49 -15.88 10.93 -2.25
CA ALA A 49 -16.95 10.84 -3.23
C ALA A 49 -16.97 12.02 -4.21
N LEU A 50 -16.58 13.22 -3.78
CA LEU A 50 -16.41 14.39 -4.65
C LEU A 50 -15.26 14.18 -5.65
N LEU A 51 -14.10 13.73 -5.18
CA LEU A 51 -12.92 13.45 -6.02
C LEU A 51 -13.20 12.36 -7.06
N ALA A 52 -13.85 11.26 -6.64
CA ALA A 52 -14.18 10.14 -7.52
C ALA A 52 -15.04 10.56 -8.73
N ARG A 53 -15.90 11.57 -8.59
CA ARG A 53 -16.72 12.09 -9.71
C ARG A 53 -15.93 12.86 -10.77
N THR A 54 -14.73 13.33 -10.44
CA THR A 54 -13.85 14.07 -11.37
C THR A 54 -12.72 13.18 -11.90
N GLU A 55 -12.33 12.15 -11.16
CA GLU A 55 -11.30 11.19 -11.57
C GLU A 55 -11.78 10.18 -12.62
N ASP A 56 -13.10 10.06 -12.84
CA ASP A 56 -13.77 9.14 -13.77
C ASP A 56 -13.45 9.41 -15.27
N ASP A 57 -12.60 10.40 -15.59
CA ASP A 57 -12.20 10.77 -16.96
C ASP A 57 -10.75 10.36 -17.34
N ARG A 58 -10.12 9.44 -16.60
CA ARG A 58 -8.82 8.85 -17.01
C ARG A 58 -8.86 7.33 -17.06
N PRO A 59 -8.48 6.69 -18.19
CA PRO A 59 -8.39 5.25 -18.26
C PRO A 59 -7.25 4.79 -17.35
N VAL A 60 -7.57 3.96 -16.36
CA VAL A 60 -6.54 3.22 -15.63
C VAL A 60 -5.93 2.23 -16.61
N ALA A 61 -4.77 2.60 -17.17
CA ALA A 61 -3.95 1.66 -17.92
C ALA A 61 -3.54 0.56 -16.92
N ALA A 62 -4.22 -0.57 -17.00
CA ALA A 62 -3.77 -1.82 -16.40
C ALA A 62 -2.36 -2.10 -16.91
N SER A 63 -1.40 -2.13 -15.99
CA SER A 63 -0.12 -2.82 -16.18
C SER A 63 -0.22 -4.22 -15.60
#